data_AF-A0A250XQK7-F1
#
_entry.id   AF-A0A250XQK7-F1
#
_cell.length_a   1.000
_cell.length_b   1.000
_cell.length_c   1.000
_cell.angle_alpha   90.00
_cell.angle_beta   90.00
_cell.angle_gamma   90.00
#
_symmetry.space_group_name_H-M   'P 1'
#
loop_
_entity.id
_entity.type
_entity.pdbx_description
1 polymer ?
#
loop_
_entity_poly.entity_id
_entity_poly.type
_entity_poly.pdbx_seq_one_letter_code
_entity_poly.pdbx_strand_id
1 'polypeptide(L)'
;MKWSVLQLNTAYSQLPVNTQPARVDHTTRTGAWLWYNVNQWTAGFFSGCFWELQQIYKLTGLISASNPNGVPWSTIATSVMQNVAPNAFLTNTADIGFILQTSLGESLSVMGSTDTSSPPLLLQGAQSESSRFVSVAGCVRSWDNSAGQPSSWVQVIIDNMMNLELMLASSQLPSGSTTWYNQAISHARQTAANHVRPDGSTYHLVIYSSVTGAVIQKTTVQGYSATSCWSRGQAWAIAGFTMVYRYTQLPDILATAMAVADYFVTNLAPDFVPVWDFNAPPSLPYKDTSAASAAAVGLIELDFYAPGRGYLQAAVNIVNSLTQSYLSSQQQPSGLQYESILMNGSANVMAGGYNGGLIYGDYYYLKALRLILQQQGGAFSGSSSGTPTTGTTGTGSLQGNPTPSAALGTAPPPKLSPSPPPPPPPKLSPSPPPPTATQTQSLVSSTPNTQNQSLAFSTHIQSLTSSTHTQSLTSTHTEPLSTVCSSANLASL
;
A
#
# COMPACT_ATOMS: atom_id res chain seq x y z
N MET A 1 -0.55 20.13 -3.97
CA MET A 1 0.63 20.22 -4.88
C MET A 1 1.77 21.06 -4.33
N LYS A 2 1.71 22.40 -4.28
CA LYS A 2 2.84 23.23 -3.77
C LYS A 2 3.32 22.81 -2.38
N TRP A 3 2.38 22.54 -1.48
CA TRP A 3 2.68 22.04 -0.13
C TRP A 3 3.35 20.66 -0.14
N SER A 4 2.84 19.72 -0.94
CA SER A 4 3.42 18.39 -1.12
C SER A 4 4.86 18.44 -1.62
N VAL A 5 5.15 19.33 -2.58
CA VAL A 5 6.51 19.58 -3.09
C VAL A 5 7.42 20.09 -1.97
N LEU A 6 6.94 21.03 -1.15
CA LEU A 6 7.71 21.54 -0.02
C LEU A 6 8.03 20.44 0.99
N GLN A 7 7.03 19.70 1.45
CA GLN A 7 7.22 18.66 2.47
C GLN A 7 8.14 17.54 2.01
N LEU A 8 7.95 17.04 0.79
CA LEU A 8 8.81 15.99 0.25
C LEU A 8 10.24 16.49 0.01
N ASN A 9 10.44 17.74 -0.40
CA ASN A 9 11.77 18.32 -0.51
C ASN A 9 12.45 18.46 0.85
N THR A 10 11.73 18.91 1.87
CA THR A 10 12.25 19.00 3.25
C THR A 10 12.62 17.62 3.76
N ALA A 11 11.73 16.64 3.66
CA ALA A 11 12.00 15.26 4.08
C ALA A 11 13.19 14.66 3.31
N TYR A 12 13.31 14.91 2.00
CA TYR A 12 14.47 14.46 1.21
C TYR A 12 15.78 15.08 1.71
N SER A 13 15.79 16.36 2.09
CA SER A 13 16.98 17.03 2.63
C SER A 13 17.42 16.51 4.01
N GLN A 14 16.52 15.84 4.72
CA GLN A 14 16.77 15.23 6.04
C GLN A 14 17.17 13.76 5.96
N LEU A 15 17.15 13.13 4.77
CA LEU A 15 17.58 11.75 4.60
C LEU A 15 18.99 11.55 5.16
N PRO A 16 19.20 10.59 6.08
CA PRO A 16 20.53 10.29 6.59
C PRO A 16 21.48 9.85 5.46
N VAL A 17 22.41 10.72 5.06
CA VAL A 17 23.30 10.47 3.90
C VAL A 17 24.39 9.44 4.22
N ASN A 18 24.74 9.23 5.50
CA ASN A 18 26.03 8.62 5.87
C ASN A 18 26.02 7.54 6.97
N THR A 19 24.88 6.96 7.38
CA THR A 19 24.90 5.98 8.50
C THR A 19 24.25 4.62 8.20
N GLN A 20 23.17 4.55 7.42
CA GLN A 20 22.58 3.34 6.82
C GLN A 20 21.49 3.81 5.83
N PRO A 21 21.10 3.00 4.82
CA PRO A 21 19.91 3.28 4.05
C PRO A 21 18.70 3.37 4.99
N ALA A 22 18.03 4.52 4.98
CA ALA A 22 16.90 4.81 5.86
C ALA A 22 15.60 4.96 5.05
N ARG A 23 14.51 4.43 5.59
CA ARG A 23 13.13 4.65 5.11
C ARG A 23 12.37 5.56 6.07
N VAL A 24 11.44 6.33 5.52
CA VAL A 24 10.40 7.04 6.27
C VAL A 24 9.31 6.04 6.66
N ASP A 25 8.73 6.18 7.85
CA ASP A 25 7.59 5.36 8.30
C ASP A 25 6.37 6.22 8.60
N HIS A 26 6.46 6.89 9.75
CA HIS A 26 5.42 7.71 10.33
C HIS A 26 6.07 8.83 11.12
N THR A 27 5.32 9.89 11.38
CA THR A 27 5.81 10.97 12.23
C THR A 27 5.63 10.62 13.70
N THR A 28 6.44 11.21 14.57
CA THR A 28 6.13 11.37 15.98
C THR A 28 4.82 12.14 16.15
N ARG A 29 4.28 12.16 17.37
CA ARG A 29 3.15 13.03 17.72
C ARG A 29 3.47 14.52 17.62
N THR A 30 4.75 14.89 17.58
CA THR A 30 5.19 16.27 17.39
C THR A 30 5.41 16.63 15.92
N GLY A 31 5.26 15.66 15.01
CA GLY A 31 5.28 15.88 13.57
C GLY A 31 6.57 15.53 12.85
N ALA A 32 7.63 15.14 13.55
CA ALA A 32 8.92 14.78 12.93
C ALA A 32 8.92 13.34 12.41
N TRP A 33 9.51 13.08 11.24
CA TRP A 33 9.64 11.74 10.68
C TRP A 33 10.50 10.82 11.54
N LEU A 34 10.03 9.59 11.70
CA LEU A 34 10.82 8.49 12.24
C LEU A 34 11.43 7.68 11.09
N TRP A 35 12.73 7.44 11.21
CA TRP A 35 13.55 6.79 10.20
C TRP A 35 14.00 5.42 10.66
N TYR A 36 13.89 4.43 9.79
CA TYR A 36 14.20 3.03 10.10
C TYR A 36 14.97 2.37 8.97
N ASN A 37 15.38 1.12 9.18
CA ASN A 37 16.00 0.29 8.15
C ASN A 37 15.05 0.01 6.98
N VAL A 38 15.61 0.02 5.77
CA VAL A 38 14.88 -0.16 4.50
C VAL A 38 14.30 -1.57 4.26
N ASN A 39 14.46 -2.51 5.19
CA ASN A 39 14.00 -3.90 5.02
C ASN A 39 12.60 -4.17 5.62
N GLN A 40 11.81 -3.13 5.87
CA GLN A 40 10.43 -3.24 6.35
C GLN A 40 9.45 -2.72 5.32
N TRP A 41 8.18 -3.11 5.49
CA TRP A 41 7.10 -2.98 4.51
C TRP A 41 6.86 -1.58 3.94
N THR A 42 7.19 -0.50 4.66
CA THR A 42 6.96 0.88 4.19
C THR A 42 8.08 1.46 3.32
N ALA A 43 9.15 0.70 3.06
CA ALA A 43 10.35 1.23 2.40
C ALA A 43 10.10 1.81 1.00
N GLY A 44 9.16 1.24 0.24
CA GLY A 44 8.89 1.65 -1.14
C GLY A 44 8.21 3.02 -1.26
N PHE A 45 7.36 3.40 -0.31
CA PHE A 45 6.40 4.50 -0.50
C PHE A 45 7.06 5.85 -0.70
N PHE A 46 8.21 6.10 -0.06
CA PHE A 46 8.89 7.40 -0.18
C PHE A 46 9.45 7.62 -1.59
N SER A 47 10.04 6.59 -2.20
CA SER A 47 10.41 6.64 -3.63
C SER A 47 9.17 6.86 -4.50
N GLY A 48 8.09 6.15 -4.21
CA GLY A 48 6.80 6.29 -4.88
C GLY A 48 6.25 7.71 -4.89
N CYS A 49 6.35 8.44 -3.76
CA CYS A 49 5.94 9.84 -3.70
C CYS A 49 6.63 10.71 -4.77
N PHE A 50 7.92 10.50 -5.01
CA PHE A 50 8.66 11.26 -6.03
C PHE A 50 8.31 10.82 -7.46
N TRP A 51 8.03 9.53 -7.68
CA TRP A 51 7.49 9.06 -8.95
C TRP A 51 6.09 9.65 -9.24
N GLU A 52 5.23 9.77 -8.24
CA GLU A 52 3.93 10.42 -8.38
C GLU A 52 4.07 11.91 -8.71
N LEU A 53 5.01 12.64 -8.08
CA LEU A 53 5.32 14.01 -8.49
C LEU A 53 5.80 14.08 -9.95
N GLN A 54 6.68 13.16 -10.36
CA GLN A 54 7.16 13.09 -11.74
C GLN A 54 6.01 12.84 -12.74
N GLN A 55 5.05 11.98 -12.40
CA GLN A 55 3.86 11.73 -13.22
C GLN A 55 2.95 12.95 -13.27
N ILE A 56 2.68 13.59 -12.13
CA ILE A 56 1.85 14.80 -12.08
C ILE A 56 2.47 15.93 -12.90
N TYR A 57 3.80 16.10 -12.85
CA TYR A 57 4.51 17.03 -13.72
C TYR A 57 4.28 16.68 -15.20
N LYS A 58 4.54 15.42 -15.62
CA LYS A 58 4.35 14.99 -17.02
C LYS A 58 2.92 15.20 -17.51
N LEU A 59 1.94 14.97 -16.63
CA LEU A 59 0.52 15.06 -16.96
C LEU A 59 0.02 16.51 -17.04
N THR A 60 0.52 17.41 -16.19
CA THR A 60 -0.13 18.71 -15.97
C THR A 60 0.76 19.93 -16.16
N GLY A 61 2.08 19.80 -15.99
CA GLY A 61 3.00 20.94 -15.90
C GLY A 61 2.75 21.88 -14.72
N LEU A 62 1.87 21.54 -13.76
CA LEU A 62 1.48 22.42 -12.64
C LEU A 62 2.56 22.56 -11.55
N ILE A 63 3.56 21.69 -11.58
CA ILE A 63 4.74 21.73 -10.71
C ILE A 63 6.00 21.68 -11.59
N SER A 64 7.14 22.08 -11.03
CA SER A 64 8.44 21.93 -11.70
C SER A 64 8.78 20.45 -11.92
N ALA A 65 9.55 20.15 -12.97
CA ALA A 65 10.15 18.83 -13.22
C ALA A 65 11.17 18.41 -12.13
N SER A 66 11.61 19.38 -11.34
CA SER A 66 12.64 19.25 -10.31
C SER A 66 12.18 19.80 -8.97
N ASN A 67 12.86 19.36 -7.92
CA ASN A 67 12.70 19.97 -6.60
C ASN A 67 13.21 21.43 -6.58
N PRO A 68 12.94 22.20 -5.49
CA PRO A 68 13.44 23.57 -5.33
C PRO A 68 14.96 23.76 -5.49
N ASN A 69 15.75 22.69 -5.32
CA ASN A 69 17.20 22.70 -5.48
C ASN A 69 17.65 22.33 -6.91
N GLY A 70 16.73 22.17 -7.86
CA GLY A 70 17.01 21.89 -9.27
C GLY A 70 17.24 20.41 -9.62
N VAL A 71 17.10 19.48 -8.67
CA VAL A 71 17.27 18.04 -8.89
C VAL A 71 15.95 17.44 -9.43
N PRO A 72 15.95 16.76 -10.59
CA PRO A 72 14.75 16.14 -11.15
C PRO A 72 14.08 15.15 -10.21
N TRP A 73 12.74 15.11 -10.20
CA TRP A 73 12.00 14.17 -9.35
C TRP A 73 12.34 12.71 -9.64
N SER A 74 12.50 12.33 -10.92
CA SER A 74 12.94 10.99 -11.30
C SER A 74 14.32 10.62 -10.77
N THR A 75 15.25 11.59 -10.68
CA THR A 75 16.59 11.37 -10.13
C THR A 75 16.52 11.10 -8.63
N ILE A 76 15.71 11.88 -7.90
CA ILE A 76 15.44 11.66 -6.47
C ILE A 76 14.76 10.31 -6.24
N ALA A 77 13.72 10.00 -7.04
CA ALA A 77 12.99 8.74 -6.93
C ALA A 77 13.92 7.54 -7.11
N THR A 78 14.80 7.61 -8.12
CA THR A 78 15.80 6.56 -8.43
C THR A 78 16.83 6.42 -7.31
N SER A 79 17.33 7.51 -6.72
CA SER A 79 18.31 7.42 -5.63
C SER A 79 17.74 6.77 -4.38
N VAL A 80 16.50 7.10 -4.01
CA VAL A 80 15.78 6.46 -2.90
C VAL A 80 15.46 5.00 -3.23
N MET A 81 15.05 4.71 -4.48
CA MET A 81 14.71 3.36 -4.94
C MET A 81 15.89 2.37 -4.86
N GLN A 82 17.11 2.82 -5.14
CA GLN A 82 18.30 1.95 -5.08
C GLN A 82 18.51 1.32 -3.70
N ASN A 83 18.09 2.02 -2.64
CA ASN A 83 18.16 1.51 -1.27
C ASN A 83 17.13 0.41 -0.97
N VAL A 84 16.03 0.34 -1.73
CA VAL A 84 14.94 -0.62 -1.50
C VAL A 84 15.04 -1.84 -2.41
N ALA A 85 15.75 -1.73 -3.53
CA ALA A 85 15.97 -2.79 -4.51
C ALA A 85 16.45 -4.13 -3.91
N PRO A 86 17.35 -4.18 -2.90
CA PRO A 86 17.78 -5.44 -2.28
C PRO A 86 16.64 -6.25 -1.64
N ASN A 87 15.50 -5.62 -1.33
CA ASN A 87 14.34 -6.32 -0.76
C ASN A 87 13.68 -7.31 -1.71
N ALA A 88 14.02 -7.30 -3.01
CA ALA A 88 13.56 -8.29 -3.98
C ALA A 88 13.90 -9.73 -3.58
N PHE A 89 14.91 -9.93 -2.73
CA PHE A 89 15.36 -11.24 -2.27
C PHE A 89 14.78 -11.66 -0.90
N LEU A 90 13.94 -10.83 -0.25
CA LEU A 90 13.31 -11.20 1.02
C LEU A 90 12.24 -12.27 0.79
N THR A 91 12.34 -13.37 1.53
CA THR A 91 11.40 -14.51 1.46
C THR A 91 10.60 -14.70 2.74
N ASN A 92 10.79 -13.85 3.75
CA ASN A 92 10.20 -13.94 5.09
C ASN A 92 8.98 -13.01 5.29
N THR A 93 8.60 -12.21 4.30
CA THR A 93 7.42 -11.33 4.33
C THR A 93 6.71 -11.31 2.97
N ALA A 94 5.39 -11.15 2.98
CA ALA A 94 4.63 -10.86 1.78
C ALA A 94 4.63 -9.37 1.40
N ASP A 95 5.08 -8.48 2.29
CA ASP A 95 5.08 -7.04 2.05
C ASP A 95 6.09 -6.55 1.00
N ILE A 96 6.83 -7.48 0.39
CA ILE A 96 7.72 -7.14 -0.72
C ILE A 96 6.95 -6.57 -1.92
N GLY A 97 5.66 -6.87 -2.05
CA GLY A 97 4.80 -6.23 -3.06
C GLY A 97 4.70 -4.72 -2.85
N PHE A 98 4.39 -4.26 -1.64
CA PHE A 98 4.41 -2.84 -1.29
C PHE A 98 5.78 -2.22 -1.54
N ILE A 99 6.85 -2.87 -1.05
CA ILE A 99 8.19 -2.32 -1.16
C ILE A 99 8.58 -2.10 -2.63
N LEU A 100 8.40 -3.11 -3.48
CA LEU A 100 8.88 -3.07 -4.86
C LEU A 100 7.90 -2.35 -5.80
N GLN A 101 6.59 -2.55 -5.68
CA GLN A 101 5.65 -1.95 -6.63
C GLN A 101 5.52 -0.44 -6.44
N THR A 102 5.55 0.07 -5.21
CA THR A 102 5.51 1.52 -4.98
C THR A 102 6.86 2.20 -5.23
N SER A 103 7.85 1.50 -5.79
CA SER A 103 9.16 2.04 -6.12
C SER A 103 9.61 1.63 -7.53
N LEU A 104 10.05 0.38 -7.71
CA LEU A 104 10.44 -0.20 -8.99
C LEU A 104 9.27 -0.29 -9.97
N GLY A 105 8.07 -0.65 -9.48
CA GLY A 105 6.86 -0.67 -10.28
C GLY A 105 6.51 0.71 -10.85
N GLU A 106 6.56 1.73 -9.99
CA GLU A 106 6.37 3.13 -10.40
C GLU A 106 7.46 3.61 -11.37
N SER A 107 8.73 3.23 -11.14
CA SER A 107 9.83 3.52 -12.07
C SER A 107 9.53 2.97 -13.47
N LEU A 108 9.16 1.69 -13.56
CA LEU A 108 8.83 1.03 -14.82
C LEU A 108 7.62 1.67 -15.51
N SER A 109 6.61 2.08 -14.74
CA SER A 109 5.43 2.82 -15.24
C SER A 109 5.83 4.16 -15.88
N VAL A 110 6.75 4.89 -15.25
CA VAL A 110 7.16 6.23 -15.69
C VAL A 110 8.19 6.22 -16.81
N MET A 111 9.12 5.27 -16.78
CA MET A 111 10.28 5.20 -17.68
C MET A 111 10.08 4.20 -18.82
N GLY A 112 9.15 3.25 -18.70
CA GLY A 112 8.89 2.24 -19.72
C GLY A 112 10.15 1.46 -20.09
N SER A 113 10.40 1.31 -21.39
CA SER A 113 11.56 0.56 -21.91
C SER A 113 12.93 1.18 -21.57
N THR A 114 12.98 2.41 -21.05
CA THR A 114 14.24 3.02 -20.60
C THR A 114 14.66 2.57 -19.22
N ASP A 115 13.75 1.96 -18.44
CA ASP A 115 14.09 1.30 -17.18
C ASP A 115 14.46 -0.17 -17.44
N THR A 116 15.75 -0.43 -17.45
CA THR A 116 16.31 -1.76 -17.64
C THR A 116 16.67 -2.47 -16.33
N SER A 117 16.64 -1.76 -15.19
CA SER A 117 17.08 -2.30 -13.89
C SER A 117 15.92 -2.83 -13.04
N SER A 118 14.72 -2.26 -13.14
CA SER A 118 13.56 -2.69 -12.38
C SER A 118 12.98 -4.05 -12.80
N PRO A 119 12.83 -4.38 -14.11
CA PRO A 119 12.22 -5.66 -14.52
C PRO A 119 12.84 -6.92 -13.91
N PRO A 120 14.18 -7.13 -13.91
CA PRO A 120 14.77 -8.33 -13.31
C PRO A 120 14.52 -8.43 -11.79
N LEU A 121 14.48 -7.29 -11.09
CA LEU A 121 14.22 -7.24 -9.65
C LEU A 121 12.75 -7.48 -9.31
N LEU A 122 11.82 -7.00 -10.15
CA LEU A 122 10.38 -7.29 -10.01
C LEU A 122 10.08 -8.79 -10.24
N LEU A 123 10.75 -9.41 -11.22
CA LEU A 123 10.68 -10.86 -11.44
C LEU A 123 11.21 -11.64 -10.23
N GLN A 124 12.36 -11.23 -9.70
CA GLN A 124 12.95 -11.82 -8.50
C GLN A 124 12.03 -11.65 -7.28
N GLY A 125 11.45 -10.47 -7.09
CA GLY A 125 10.47 -10.20 -6.03
C GLY A 125 9.25 -11.11 -6.14
N ALA A 126 8.67 -11.26 -7.34
CA ALA A 126 7.54 -12.15 -7.54
C ALA A 126 7.89 -13.63 -7.26
N GLN A 127 9.11 -14.06 -7.59
CA GLN A 127 9.61 -15.38 -7.22
C GLN A 127 9.73 -15.54 -5.69
N SER A 128 10.24 -14.53 -5.00
CA SER A 128 10.35 -14.50 -3.54
C SER A 128 8.97 -14.55 -2.88
N GLU A 129 7.98 -13.80 -3.40
CA GLU A 129 6.61 -13.80 -2.88
C GLU A 129 5.93 -15.14 -3.12
N SER A 130 6.08 -15.68 -4.32
CA SER A 130 5.57 -16.99 -4.73
C SER A 130 6.07 -18.12 -3.84
N SER A 131 7.30 -18.02 -3.31
CA SER A 131 7.85 -19.02 -2.37
C SER A 131 7.06 -19.12 -1.05
N ARG A 132 6.26 -18.11 -0.73
CA ARG A 132 5.40 -18.07 0.46
C ARG A 132 3.98 -18.59 0.20
N PHE A 133 3.67 -18.99 -1.03
CA PHE A 133 2.36 -19.55 -1.38
C PHE A 133 2.17 -20.96 -0.79
N VAL A 134 1.12 -21.12 0.00
CA VAL A 134 0.72 -22.40 0.59
C VAL A 134 -0.47 -22.94 -0.19
N SER A 135 -0.20 -23.88 -1.10
CA SER A 135 -1.19 -24.41 -2.05
C SER A 135 -2.45 -24.98 -1.39
N VAL A 136 -2.31 -25.65 -0.25
CA VAL A 136 -3.43 -26.24 0.49
C VAL A 136 -4.38 -25.16 1.05
N ALA A 137 -3.83 -24.03 1.50
CA ALA A 137 -4.63 -22.89 1.95
C ALA A 137 -5.08 -21.99 0.78
N GLY A 138 -4.44 -22.10 -0.38
CA GLY A 138 -4.71 -21.25 -1.54
C GLY A 138 -4.23 -19.81 -1.38
N CYS A 139 -3.36 -19.52 -0.41
CA CYS A 139 -2.93 -18.17 -0.06
C CYS A 139 -1.40 -18.03 0.00
N VAL A 140 -0.95 -16.80 -0.19
CA VAL A 140 0.41 -16.34 0.17
C VAL A 140 0.43 -16.03 1.66
N ARG A 141 1.36 -16.62 2.41
CA ARG A 141 1.53 -16.35 3.84
C ARG A 141 2.08 -14.94 4.07
N SER A 142 1.44 -14.17 4.95
CA SER A 142 1.84 -12.78 5.24
C SER A 142 3.19 -12.69 5.96
N TRP A 143 3.32 -13.33 7.13
CA TRP A 143 4.57 -13.38 7.90
C TRP A 143 4.81 -14.77 8.49
N ASP A 144 6.05 -15.01 8.94
CA ASP A 144 6.44 -16.27 9.54
C ASP A 144 5.94 -16.40 10.98
N ASN A 145 5.55 -17.61 11.37
CA ASN A 145 5.04 -17.88 12.69
C ASN A 145 6.13 -17.63 13.75
N SER A 146 5.78 -16.91 14.80
CA SER A 146 6.68 -16.66 15.94
C SER A 146 6.91 -17.94 16.75
N ALA A 147 7.97 -17.96 17.55
CA ALA A 147 8.22 -19.07 18.47
C ALA A 147 7.00 -19.34 19.36
N GLY A 148 6.56 -20.61 19.41
CA GLY A 148 5.38 -21.04 20.15
C GLY A 148 4.06 -21.01 19.35
N GLN A 149 4.01 -20.37 18.18
CA GLN A 149 2.87 -20.51 17.28
C GLN A 149 2.95 -21.84 16.51
N PRO A 150 1.82 -22.53 16.28
CA PRO A 150 1.82 -23.79 15.53
C PRO A 150 2.42 -23.61 14.12
N SER A 151 3.34 -24.50 13.74
CA SER A 151 3.95 -24.49 12.40
C SER A 151 2.92 -24.69 11.28
N SER A 152 1.79 -25.31 11.60
CA SER A 152 0.67 -25.53 10.70
C SER A 152 -0.15 -24.28 10.40
N TRP A 153 0.08 -23.16 11.09
CA TRP A 153 -0.65 -21.93 10.83
C TRP A 153 -0.17 -21.24 9.55
N VAL A 154 -1.12 -20.78 8.76
CA VAL A 154 -0.91 -19.87 7.63
C VAL A 154 -1.65 -18.58 7.95
N GLN A 155 -0.90 -17.55 8.35
CA GLN A 155 -1.44 -16.24 8.70
C GLN A 155 -1.57 -15.37 7.44
N VAL A 156 -2.77 -14.86 7.17
CA VAL A 156 -3.08 -14.06 5.97
C VAL A 156 -3.85 -12.80 6.37
N ILE A 157 -3.26 -11.62 6.16
CA ILE A 157 -3.93 -10.33 6.37
C ILE A 157 -4.55 -9.78 5.10
N ILE A 158 -5.55 -8.91 5.24
CA ILE A 158 -6.23 -8.27 4.12
C ILE A 158 -5.29 -7.40 3.27
N ASP A 159 -4.26 -6.80 3.89
CA ASP A 159 -3.21 -5.99 3.26
C ASP A 159 -2.47 -6.77 2.16
N ASN A 160 -2.42 -8.09 2.30
CA ASN A 160 -1.78 -8.99 1.35
C ASN A 160 -2.41 -8.90 -0.05
N MET A 161 -3.66 -8.42 -0.16
CA MET A 161 -4.30 -8.10 -1.43
C MET A 161 -3.56 -7.04 -2.26
N MET A 162 -2.93 -6.07 -1.59
CA MET A 162 -2.14 -5.03 -2.26
C MET A 162 -0.85 -5.60 -2.83
N ASN A 163 -0.26 -6.58 -2.14
CA ASN A 163 1.01 -7.19 -2.55
C ASN A 163 0.86 -8.07 -3.81
N LEU A 164 -0.35 -8.56 -4.11
CA LEU A 164 -0.62 -9.37 -5.31
C LEU A 164 -0.33 -8.63 -6.62
N GLU A 165 -0.24 -7.30 -6.61
CA GLU A 165 0.16 -6.51 -7.78
C GLU A 165 1.56 -6.90 -8.26
N LEU A 166 2.49 -7.25 -7.36
CA LEU A 166 3.82 -7.72 -7.74
C LEU A 166 3.74 -9.02 -8.54
N MET A 167 2.99 -9.99 -8.05
CA MET A 167 2.80 -11.27 -8.74
C MET A 167 2.10 -11.08 -10.09
N LEU A 168 1.04 -10.28 -10.14
CA LEU A 168 0.23 -10.05 -11.33
C LEU A 168 1.00 -9.25 -12.39
N ALA A 169 1.62 -8.13 -12.04
CA ALA A 169 2.39 -7.32 -12.98
C ALA A 169 3.62 -8.08 -13.50
N SER A 170 4.38 -8.76 -12.61
CA SER A 170 5.55 -9.52 -13.01
C SER A 170 5.20 -10.72 -13.91
N SER A 171 3.99 -11.29 -13.78
CA SER A 171 3.52 -12.34 -14.69
C SER A 171 3.37 -11.87 -16.15
N GLN A 172 3.23 -10.56 -16.38
CA GLN A 172 3.10 -9.96 -17.72
C GLN A 172 4.44 -9.56 -18.34
N LEU A 173 5.54 -9.64 -17.58
CA LEU A 173 6.88 -9.37 -18.12
C LEU A 173 7.36 -10.52 -19.02
N PRO A 174 8.34 -10.31 -19.93
CA PRO A 174 8.79 -11.33 -20.88
C PRO A 174 9.23 -12.68 -20.27
N SER A 175 9.75 -12.66 -19.03
CA SER A 175 10.14 -13.86 -18.27
C SER A 175 9.18 -14.14 -17.10
N GLY A 176 7.96 -13.63 -17.17
CA GLY A 176 6.92 -13.81 -16.18
C GLY A 176 6.39 -15.24 -16.12
N SER A 177 5.93 -15.65 -14.94
CA SER A 177 5.37 -16.99 -14.73
C SER A 177 3.85 -16.95 -14.58
N THR A 178 3.15 -17.82 -15.33
CA THR A 178 1.70 -18.04 -15.17
C THR A 178 1.34 -18.61 -13.80
N THR A 179 2.29 -19.26 -13.11
CA THR A 179 2.12 -19.69 -11.73
C THR A 179 1.81 -18.52 -10.80
N TRP A 180 2.50 -17.38 -10.97
CA TRP A 180 2.28 -16.19 -10.13
C TRP A 180 0.88 -15.62 -10.34
N TYR A 181 0.43 -15.56 -11.60
CA TYR A 181 -0.94 -15.16 -11.93
C TYR A 181 -1.99 -16.07 -11.27
N ASN A 182 -1.82 -17.40 -11.38
CA ASN A 182 -2.75 -18.37 -10.79
C ASN A 182 -2.77 -18.31 -9.26
N GLN A 183 -1.61 -18.14 -8.63
CA GLN A 183 -1.47 -18.00 -7.18
C GLN A 183 -2.15 -16.71 -6.67
N ALA A 184 -2.00 -15.59 -7.39
CA ALA A 184 -2.66 -14.34 -7.05
C ALA A 184 -4.19 -14.44 -7.12
N ILE A 185 -4.73 -15.10 -8.16
CA ILE A 185 -6.19 -15.36 -8.26
C ILE A 185 -6.66 -16.27 -7.13
N SER A 186 -5.93 -17.35 -6.86
CA SER A 186 -6.23 -18.26 -5.74
C SER A 186 -6.30 -17.50 -4.42
N HIS A 187 -5.30 -16.65 -4.15
CA HIS A 187 -5.25 -15.82 -2.96
C HIS A 187 -6.47 -14.90 -2.90
N ALA A 188 -6.74 -14.14 -3.97
CA ALA A 188 -7.84 -13.18 -4.00
C ALA A 188 -9.20 -13.85 -3.73
N ARG A 189 -9.46 -15.02 -4.34
CA ARG A 189 -10.70 -15.77 -4.11
C ARG A 189 -10.81 -16.29 -2.69
N GLN A 190 -9.72 -16.79 -2.12
CA GLN A 190 -9.72 -17.25 -0.73
C GLN A 190 -9.94 -16.09 0.25
N THR A 191 -9.35 -14.93 -0.02
CA THR A 191 -9.59 -13.70 0.75
C THR A 191 -11.03 -13.22 0.62
N ALA A 192 -11.61 -13.23 -0.58
CA ALA A 192 -13.02 -12.90 -0.79
C ALA A 192 -13.95 -13.82 0.02
N ALA A 193 -13.68 -15.12 0.05
CA ALA A 193 -14.52 -16.08 0.76
C ALA A 193 -14.41 -15.99 2.29
N ASN A 194 -13.28 -15.54 2.83
CA ASN A 194 -12.99 -15.71 4.27
C ASN A 194 -12.75 -14.41 5.03
N HIS A 195 -12.16 -13.39 4.39
CA HIS A 195 -11.97 -12.08 5.01
C HIS A 195 -13.19 -11.18 4.86
N VAL A 196 -13.90 -11.25 3.73
CA VAL A 196 -15.06 -10.40 3.47
C VAL A 196 -16.29 -11.00 4.17
N ARG A 197 -17.00 -10.19 4.95
CA ARG A 197 -18.25 -10.54 5.62
C ARG A 197 -19.44 -10.31 4.68
N PRO A 198 -20.62 -10.88 4.98
CA PRO A 198 -21.80 -10.71 4.13
C PRO A 198 -22.24 -9.25 3.93
N ASP A 199 -21.91 -8.35 4.86
CA ASP A 199 -22.22 -6.92 4.78
C ASP A 199 -21.18 -6.10 4.01
N GLY A 200 -20.12 -6.73 3.49
CA GLY A 200 -19.02 -6.08 2.79
C GLY A 200 -17.89 -5.59 3.71
N SER A 201 -18.03 -5.66 5.03
CA SER A 201 -16.94 -5.36 5.96
C SER A 201 -15.87 -6.46 5.96
N THR A 202 -14.63 -6.14 6.31
CA THR A 202 -13.54 -7.14 6.33
C THR A 202 -13.03 -7.48 7.73
N TYR A 203 -12.70 -8.76 7.95
CA TYR A 203 -11.72 -9.16 8.96
C TYR A 203 -10.33 -8.68 8.54
N HIS A 204 -9.47 -8.41 9.52
CA HIS A 204 -8.07 -8.08 9.23
C HIS A 204 -7.26 -9.35 8.98
N LEU A 205 -7.27 -10.32 9.90
CA LEU A 205 -6.45 -11.54 9.85
C LEU A 205 -7.33 -12.79 9.76
N VAL A 206 -7.01 -13.70 8.83
CA VAL A 206 -7.52 -15.07 8.81
C VAL A 206 -6.34 -16.04 8.91
N ILE A 207 -6.49 -17.04 9.79
CA ILE A 207 -5.51 -18.09 10.00
C ILE A 207 -6.07 -19.38 9.40
N TYR A 208 -5.30 -20.00 8.50
CA TYR A 208 -5.65 -21.29 7.90
C TYR A 208 -4.74 -22.40 8.41
N SER A 209 -5.21 -23.65 8.29
CA SER A 209 -4.39 -24.85 8.44
C SER A 209 -3.60 -25.10 7.16
N SER A 210 -2.27 -25.22 7.26
CA SER A 210 -1.41 -25.63 6.14
C SER A 210 -1.61 -27.09 5.72
N VAL A 211 -2.29 -27.89 6.55
CA VAL A 211 -2.53 -29.32 6.31
C VAL A 211 -3.88 -29.54 5.62
N THR A 212 -4.90 -28.78 5.98
CA THR A 212 -6.28 -29.00 5.50
C THR A 212 -6.86 -27.84 4.71
N GLY A 213 -6.25 -26.64 4.77
CA GLY A 213 -6.76 -25.42 4.13
C GLY A 213 -7.95 -24.79 4.86
N ALA A 214 -8.45 -25.44 5.92
CA ALA A 214 -9.58 -24.94 6.70
C ALA A 214 -9.21 -23.67 7.47
N VAL A 215 -10.18 -22.75 7.59
CA VAL A 215 -10.08 -21.59 8.49
C VAL A 215 -10.03 -22.07 9.93
N ILE A 216 -8.99 -21.69 10.64
CA ILE A 216 -8.81 -21.91 12.08
C ILE A 216 -9.41 -20.74 12.86
N GLN A 217 -9.12 -19.51 12.43
CA GLN A 217 -9.52 -18.31 13.18
C GLN A 217 -9.66 -17.10 12.24
N LYS A 218 -10.62 -16.22 12.57
CA LYS A 218 -10.73 -14.87 12.00
C LYS A 218 -10.58 -13.87 13.14
N THR A 219 -9.66 -12.92 13.00
CA THR A 219 -9.26 -12.00 14.08
C THR A 219 -8.69 -10.70 13.54
N THR A 220 -8.06 -9.90 14.40
CA THR A 220 -7.37 -8.66 14.04
C THR A 220 -6.02 -8.52 14.73
N VAL A 221 -5.12 -7.76 14.09
CA VAL A 221 -3.83 -7.33 14.68
C VAL A 221 -3.87 -5.85 15.05
N GLN A 222 -4.55 -5.04 14.24
CA GLN A 222 -4.56 -3.56 14.36
C GLN A 222 -5.93 -2.93 14.48
N GLY A 223 -7.02 -3.71 14.31
CA GLY A 223 -8.39 -3.23 14.48
C GLY A 223 -8.83 -3.20 15.94
N TYR A 224 -9.96 -2.56 16.21
CA TYR A 224 -10.52 -2.42 17.55
C TYR A 224 -10.88 -3.77 18.20
N SER A 225 -11.43 -4.70 17.43
CA SER A 225 -11.75 -6.06 17.89
C SER A 225 -11.74 -7.06 16.72
N ALA A 226 -11.79 -8.36 17.02
CA ALA A 226 -11.86 -9.41 16.00
C ALA A 226 -13.11 -9.27 15.09
N THR A 227 -14.18 -8.66 15.59
CA THR A 227 -15.44 -8.47 14.87
C THR A 227 -15.61 -7.07 14.28
N SER A 228 -14.68 -6.16 14.52
CA SER A 228 -14.76 -4.81 13.97
C SER A 228 -14.24 -4.73 12.53
N CYS A 229 -14.47 -3.58 11.90
CA CYS A 229 -13.98 -3.24 10.58
C CYS A 229 -12.94 -2.12 10.67
N TRP A 230 -11.68 -2.52 10.67
CA TRP A 230 -10.55 -1.62 10.62
C TRP A 230 -10.50 -0.89 9.27
N SER A 231 -10.53 0.45 9.29
CA SER A 231 -10.76 1.27 8.10
C SER A 231 -9.68 1.11 7.02
N ARG A 232 -8.42 0.96 7.42
CA ARG A 232 -7.32 0.75 6.47
C ARG A 232 -7.34 -0.64 5.86
N GLY A 233 -7.72 -1.66 6.63
CA GLY A 233 -7.94 -3.00 6.09
C GLY A 233 -9.05 -3.02 5.04
N GLN A 234 -10.13 -2.27 5.29
CA GLN A 234 -11.20 -2.07 4.31
C GLN A 234 -10.67 -1.34 3.06
N ALA A 235 -9.86 -0.31 3.23
CA ALA A 235 -9.25 0.43 2.11
C ALA A 235 -8.33 -0.46 1.24
N TRP A 236 -7.54 -1.34 1.87
CA TRP A 236 -6.75 -2.36 1.16
C TRP A 236 -7.61 -3.36 0.41
N ALA A 237 -8.76 -3.76 0.96
CA ALA A 237 -9.68 -4.60 0.23
C ALA A 237 -10.21 -3.89 -1.03
N ILE A 238 -10.62 -2.62 -0.92
CA ILE A 238 -11.12 -1.84 -2.06
C ILE A 238 -10.05 -1.73 -3.15
N ALA A 239 -8.88 -1.22 -2.80
CA ALA A 239 -7.79 -1.01 -3.77
C ALA A 239 -7.27 -2.35 -4.32
N GLY A 240 -7.11 -3.36 -3.46
CA GLY A 240 -6.58 -4.67 -3.81
C GLY A 240 -7.52 -5.48 -4.71
N PHE A 241 -8.80 -5.61 -4.39
CA PHE A 241 -9.75 -6.32 -5.27
C PHE A 241 -9.95 -5.59 -6.60
N THR A 242 -9.97 -4.25 -6.58
CA THR A 242 -10.03 -3.46 -7.82
C THR A 242 -8.79 -3.68 -8.69
N MET A 243 -7.60 -3.68 -8.09
CA MET A 243 -6.33 -3.98 -8.77
C MET A 243 -6.32 -5.40 -9.33
N VAL A 244 -6.76 -6.41 -8.58
CA VAL A 244 -6.85 -7.79 -9.10
C VAL A 244 -7.84 -7.86 -10.26
N TYR A 245 -8.98 -7.15 -10.20
CA TYR A 245 -9.91 -7.09 -11.32
C TYR A 245 -9.28 -6.46 -12.57
N ARG A 246 -8.50 -5.37 -12.44
CA ARG A 246 -7.77 -4.77 -13.57
C ARG A 246 -6.97 -5.81 -14.36
N TYR A 247 -6.23 -6.69 -13.68
CA TYR A 247 -5.39 -7.71 -14.32
C TYR A 247 -6.15 -8.94 -14.82
N THR A 248 -7.29 -9.27 -14.20
CA THR A 248 -7.92 -10.58 -14.38
C THR A 248 -9.27 -10.51 -15.10
N GLN A 249 -9.95 -9.37 -15.03
CA GLN A 249 -11.30 -9.14 -15.55
C GLN A 249 -12.32 -10.17 -15.04
N LEU A 250 -12.07 -10.76 -13.85
CA LEU A 250 -12.90 -11.79 -13.26
C LEU A 250 -14.15 -11.19 -12.57
N PRO A 251 -15.38 -11.53 -13.00
CA PRO A 251 -16.60 -10.90 -12.47
C PRO A 251 -16.83 -11.11 -10.96
N ASP A 252 -16.40 -12.24 -10.41
CA ASP A 252 -16.49 -12.53 -8.97
C ASP A 252 -15.59 -11.60 -8.12
N ILE A 253 -14.43 -11.22 -8.68
CA ILE A 253 -13.53 -10.25 -8.07
C ILE A 253 -14.13 -8.83 -8.13
N LEU A 254 -14.73 -8.43 -9.26
CA LEU A 254 -15.42 -7.14 -9.36
C LEU A 254 -16.58 -7.03 -8.38
N ALA A 255 -17.39 -8.09 -8.24
CA ALA A 255 -18.49 -8.13 -7.28
C ALA A 255 -17.98 -7.93 -5.84
N THR A 256 -16.85 -8.55 -5.51
CA THR A 256 -16.20 -8.38 -4.20
C THR A 256 -15.70 -6.94 -4.02
N ALA A 257 -15.04 -6.36 -5.03
CA ALA A 257 -14.56 -4.97 -5.01
C ALA A 257 -15.70 -3.97 -4.76
N MET A 258 -16.84 -4.15 -5.43
CA MET A 258 -18.04 -3.32 -5.22
C MET A 258 -18.60 -3.48 -3.81
N ALA A 259 -18.71 -4.71 -3.28
CA ALA A 259 -19.25 -4.95 -1.95
C ALA A 259 -18.40 -4.28 -0.84
N VAL A 260 -17.07 -4.38 -0.91
CA VAL A 260 -16.19 -3.73 0.08
C VAL A 260 -16.18 -2.20 -0.08
N ALA A 261 -16.33 -1.68 -1.30
CA ALA A 261 -16.45 -0.25 -1.55
C ALA A 261 -17.77 0.32 -1.03
N ASP A 262 -18.89 -0.37 -1.27
CA ASP A 262 -20.22 0.05 -0.81
C ASP A 262 -20.27 0.16 0.71
N TYR A 263 -19.71 -0.82 1.43
CA TYR A 263 -19.60 -0.77 2.89
C TYR A 263 -18.82 0.47 3.34
N PHE A 264 -17.65 0.73 2.76
CA PHE A 264 -16.80 1.85 3.15
C PHE A 264 -17.50 3.19 2.92
N VAL A 265 -18.06 3.41 1.72
CA VAL A 265 -18.74 4.66 1.36
C VAL A 265 -19.96 4.90 2.25
N THR A 266 -20.73 3.86 2.54
CA THR A 266 -21.92 3.96 3.41
C THR A 266 -21.58 4.32 4.85
N ASN A 267 -20.41 3.89 5.34
CA ASN A 267 -19.98 4.10 6.73
C ASN A 267 -19.01 5.28 6.91
N LEU A 268 -18.75 6.08 5.87
CA LEU A 268 -17.92 7.26 5.99
C LEU A 268 -18.51 8.26 6.97
N ALA A 269 -17.64 8.90 7.75
CA ALA A 269 -18.02 10.02 8.59
C ALA A 269 -18.45 11.22 7.72
N PRO A 270 -19.22 12.19 8.26
CA PRO A 270 -19.71 13.35 7.49
C PRO A 270 -18.63 14.21 6.83
N ASP A 271 -17.41 14.19 7.37
CA ASP A 271 -16.23 14.86 6.80
C ASP A 271 -15.50 14.00 5.76
N PHE A 272 -16.06 12.87 5.34
CA PHE A 272 -15.52 11.94 4.35
C PHE A 272 -14.15 11.32 4.68
N VAL A 273 -13.64 11.48 5.90
CA VAL A 273 -12.41 10.80 6.36
C VAL A 273 -12.80 9.75 7.41
N PRO A 274 -12.47 8.46 7.21
CA PRO A 274 -12.91 7.42 8.12
C PRO A 274 -12.27 7.59 9.49
N VAL A 275 -13.01 7.17 10.52
CA VAL A 275 -12.39 6.79 11.79
C VAL A 275 -11.46 5.60 11.56
N TRP A 276 -10.45 5.43 12.41
CA TRP A 276 -9.46 4.37 12.27
C TRP A 276 -10.07 2.97 12.24
N ASP A 277 -11.21 2.77 12.91
CA ASP A 277 -12.03 1.57 12.87
C ASP A 277 -13.51 1.96 12.95
N PHE A 278 -14.33 1.46 12.03
CA PHE A 278 -15.75 1.82 11.89
C PHE A 278 -16.61 1.40 13.09
N ASN A 279 -16.11 0.51 13.95
CA ASN A 279 -16.80 0.07 15.17
C ASN A 279 -16.08 0.52 16.44
N ALA A 280 -15.09 1.41 16.34
CA ALA A 280 -14.47 2.00 17.52
C ALA A 280 -15.48 2.82 18.35
N PRO A 281 -15.37 2.83 19.68
CA PRO A 281 -16.23 3.63 20.53
C PRO A 281 -15.95 5.13 20.31
N PRO A 282 -16.92 6.01 20.57
CA PRO A 282 -16.73 7.47 20.47
C PRO A 282 -15.59 8.03 21.34
N SER A 283 -15.15 7.28 22.37
CA SER A 283 -14.00 7.63 23.21
C SER A 283 -12.64 7.44 22.52
N LEU A 284 -12.59 6.78 21.36
CA LEU A 284 -11.40 6.62 20.53
C LEU A 284 -11.64 7.18 19.11
N PRO A 285 -11.94 8.49 18.98
CA PRO A 285 -12.43 9.09 17.73
C PRO A 285 -11.29 9.38 16.72
N TYR A 286 -10.22 8.61 16.74
CA TYR A 286 -9.06 8.86 15.89
C TYR A 286 -9.41 8.64 14.42
N LYS A 287 -8.92 9.52 13.57
CA LYS A 287 -9.07 9.41 12.11
C LYS A 287 -7.95 8.57 11.52
N ASP A 288 -8.16 8.11 10.30
CA ASP A 288 -7.07 7.54 9.51
C ASP A 288 -7.07 8.10 8.07
N THR A 289 -6.25 9.13 7.88
CA THR A 289 -6.05 9.75 6.56
C THR A 289 -5.37 8.83 5.54
N SER A 290 -4.65 7.81 6.01
CA SER A 290 -4.05 6.81 5.12
C SER A 290 -5.10 5.86 4.55
N ALA A 291 -6.09 5.44 5.35
CA ALA A 291 -7.23 4.67 4.88
C ALA A 291 -8.06 5.45 3.85
N ALA A 292 -8.35 6.73 4.14
CA ALA A 292 -9.01 7.61 3.18
C ALA A 292 -8.25 7.67 1.83
N SER A 293 -6.95 7.94 1.88
CA SER A 293 -6.13 8.09 0.67
C SER A 293 -6.07 6.81 -0.16
N ALA A 294 -5.88 5.66 0.48
CA ALA A 294 -5.86 4.37 -0.19
C ALA A 294 -7.23 3.99 -0.79
N ALA A 295 -8.31 4.22 -0.05
CA ALA A 295 -9.67 3.97 -0.53
C ALA A 295 -9.98 4.86 -1.74
N ALA A 296 -9.58 6.14 -1.73
CA ALA A 296 -9.79 7.04 -2.86
C ALA A 296 -9.13 6.51 -4.14
N VAL A 297 -7.90 5.99 -4.07
CA VAL A 297 -7.24 5.35 -5.24
C VAL A 297 -8.07 4.19 -5.79
N GLY A 298 -8.51 3.27 -4.92
CA GLY A 298 -9.32 2.13 -5.33
C GLY A 298 -10.69 2.53 -5.88
N LEU A 299 -11.36 3.51 -5.26
CA LEU A 299 -12.67 4.01 -5.70
C LEU A 299 -12.61 4.73 -7.06
N ILE A 300 -11.56 5.53 -7.31
CA ILE A 300 -11.38 6.19 -8.62
C ILE A 300 -11.23 5.13 -9.72
N GLU A 301 -10.44 4.09 -9.46
CA GLU A 301 -10.24 3.03 -10.44
C GLU A 301 -11.52 2.17 -10.61
N LEU A 302 -12.21 1.84 -9.52
CA LEU A 302 -13.41 1.02 -9.53
C LEU A 302 -14.57 1.67 -10.29
N ASP A 303 -14.68 3.00 -10.24
CA ASP A 303 -15.71 3.75 -10.97
C ASP A 303 -15.65 3.52 -12.49
N PHE A 304 -14.46 3.30 -13.06
CA PHE A 304 -14.32 2.96 -14.48
C PHE A 304 -14.94 1.60 -14.83
N TYR A 305 -14.88 0.64 -13.91
CA TYR A 305 -15.41 -0.71 -14.11
C TYR A 305 -16.88 -0.84 -13.70
N ALA A 306 -17.34 0.02 -12.78
CA ALA A 306 -18.69 0.02 -12.24
C ALA A 306 -19.27 1.46 -12.22
N PRO A 307 -19.45 2.09 -13.40
CA PRO A 307 -19.90 3.48 -13.47
C PRO A 307 -21.32 3.65 -12.93
N GLY A 308 -21.62 4.85 -12.43
CA GLY A 308 -22.96 5.21 -11.92
C GLY A 308 -23.24 4.81 -10.47
N ARG A 309 -22.26 4.24 -9.76
CA ARG A 309 -22.36 3.91 -8.32
C ARG A 309 -21.91 5.05 -7.40
N GLY A 310 -21.36 6.13 -7.95
CA GLY A 310 -20.91 7.30 -7.20
C GLY A 310 -19.53 7.14 -6.54
N TYR A 311 -18.75 6.12 -6.93
CA TYR A 311 -17.42 5.87 -6.35
C TYR A 311 -16.45 7.02 -6.64
N LEU A 312 -16.46 7.54 -7.86
CA LEU A 312 -15.64 8.70 -8.19
C LEU A 312 -16.01 9.92 -7.34
N GLN A 313 -17.30 10.19 -7.16
CA GLN A 313 -17.76 11.32 -6.33
C GLN A 313 -17.33 11.14 -4.87
N ALA A 314 -17.44 9.93 -4.33
CA ALA A 314 -16.95 9.62 -2.99
C ALA A 314 -15.43 9.85 -2.87
N ALA A 315 -14.65 9.40 -3.84
CA ALA A 315 -13.20 9.62 -3.86
C ALA A 315 -12.82 11.11 -3.95
N VAL A 316 -13.51 11.89 -4.79
CA VAL A 316 -13.32 13.34 -4.88
C VAL A 316 -13.65 14.03 -3.55
N ASN A 317 -14.73 13.63 -2.87
CA ASN A 317 -15.08 14.18 -1.55
C ASN A 317 -14.00 13.85 -0.50
N ILE A 318 -13.48 12.62 -0.50
CA ILE A 318 -12.36 12.21 0.36
C ILE A 318 -11.14 13.10 0.11
N VAL A 319 -10.70 13.21 -1.15
CA VAL A 319 -9.50 13.98 -1.50
C VAL A 319 -9.68 15.47 -1.17
N ASN A 320 -10.84 16.05 -1.45
CA ASN A 320 -11.15 17.43 -1.09
C ASN A 320 -11.08 17.64 0.44
N SER A 321 -11.66 16.73 1.22
CA SER A 321 -11.58 16.79 2.68
C SER A 321 -10.15 16.69 3.18
N LEU A 322 -9.37 15.75 2.64
CA LEU A 322 -7.94 15.62 2.95
C LEU A 322 -7.17 16.92 2.66
N THR A 323 -7.41 17.52 1.48
CA THR A 323 -6.78 18.77 1.07
C THR A 323 -7.17 19.95 1.97
N GLN A 324 -8.44 20.04 2.37
CA GLN A 324 -8.96 21.20 3.11
C GLN A 324 -8.66 21.12 4.60
N SER A 325 -8.69 19.93 5.19
CA SER A 325 -8.71 19.78 6.66
C SER A 325 -7.58 18.91 7.22
N TYR A 326 -6.85 18.18 6.37
CA TYR A 326 -5.84 17.21 6.83
C TYR A 326 -4.44 17.42 6.22
N LEU A 327 -4.22 18.47 5.44
CA LEU A 327 -2.85 18.89 5.07
C LEU A 327 -2.12 19.42 6.31
N SER A 328 -0.84 19.05 6.45
CA SER A 328 0.01 19.56 7.52
C SER A 328 0.28 21.07 7.48
N SER A 329 -0.05 21.75 6.38
CA SER A 329 -0.01 23.23 6.30
C SER A 329 -1.06 23.90 7.16
N GLN A 330 -2.12 23.19 7.50
CA GLN A 330 -3.21 23.73 8.29
C GLN A 330 -2.70 23.92 9.72
N GLN A 331 -2.78 25.16 10.23
CA GLN A 331 -2.39 25.46 11.61
C GLN A 331 -3.12 24.53 12.56
N GLN A 332 -2.36 23.71 13.28
CA GLN A 332 -2.92 22.91 14.35
C GLN A 332 -3.20 23.82 15.55
N PRO A 333 -4.32 23.61 16.28
CA PRO A 333 -4.56 24.30 17.54
C PRO A 333 -3.41 24.14 18.56
N SER A 334 -2.63 23.06 18.42
CA SER A 334 -1.46 22.75 19.24
C SER A 334 -0.16 23.43 18.77
N GLY A 335 -0.14 24.10 17.61
CA GLY A 335 1.06 24.68 17.01
C GLY A 335 2.03 23.66 16.40
N LEU A 336 1.64 22.38 16.34
CA LEU A 336 2.46 21.31 15.78
C LEU A 336 2.66 21.45 14.26
N GLN A 337 3.86 21.13 13.79
CA GLN A 337 4.26 21.13 12.39
C GLN A 337 4.63 19.71 11.98
N TYR A 338 3.79 19.08 11.16
CA TYR A 338 4.08 17.75 10.63
C TYR A 338 4.99 17.87 9.40
N GLU A 339 6.02 17.04 9.31
CA GLU A 339 6.91 16.90 8.15
C GLU A 339 6.28 16.06 7.03
N SER A 340 5.17 15.40 7.30
CA SER A 340 4.35 14.69 6.33
C SER A 340 3.48 15.61 5.50
N ILE A 341 2.94 15.13 4.37
CA ILE A 341 1.92 15.86 3.59
C ILE A 341 0.60 15.87 4.37
N LEU A 342 0.17 14.70 4.82
CA LEU A 342 -1.06 14.51 5.60
C LEU A 342 -0.76 14.30 7.08
N MET A 343 -1.63 14.83 7.93
CA MET A 343 -1.69 14.55 9.37
C MET A 343 -2.84 13.59 9.71
N ASN A 344 -2.98 13.24 10.99
CA ASN A 344 -4.09 12.43 11.52
C ASN A 344 -4.27 11.03 10.89
N GLY A 345 -3.16 10.41 10.51
CA GLY A 345 -3.08 8.98 10.21
C GLY A 345 -2.97 8.14 11.48
N SER A 346 -3.46 6.90 11.40
CA SER A 346 -3.46 5.95 12.53
C SER A 346 -2.76 4.64 12.20
N ALA A 347 -1.48 4.52 12.52
CA ALA A 347 -0.68 3.31 12.26
C ALA A 347 -1.17 2.09 13.06
N ASN A 348 -1.27 2.19 14.38
CA ASN A 348 -1.76 1.13 15.25
C ASN A 348 -2.31 1.74 16.54
N VAL A 349 -3.61 2.02 16.57
CA VAL A 349 -4.24 2.74 17.67
C VAL A 349 -4.13 2.00 18.99
N MET A 350 -4.31 0.68 18.97
CA MET A 350 -4.22 -0.17 20.16
C MET A 350 -2.81 -0.19 20.77
N ALA A 351 -1.79 0.13 19.97
CA ALA A 351 -0.40 0.29 20.40
C ALA A 351 0.03 1.76 20.57
N GLY A 352 -0.90 2.73 20.53
CA GLY A 352 -0.61 4.15 20.73
C GLY A 352 -0.10 4.92 19.50
N GLY A 353 -0.17 4.31 18.31
CA GLY A 353 0.22 4.88 17.02
C GLY A 353 -0.96 5.53 16.29
N TYR A 354 -1.33 6.74 16.70
CA TYR A 354 -2.40 7.57 16.13
C TYR A 354 -2.00 9.03 16.10
N ASN A 355 -2.75 9.85 15.34
CA ASN A 355 -2.50 11.28 15.13
C ASN A 355 -1.10 11.62 14.58
N GLY A 356 -0.56 10.73 13.73
CA GLY A 356 0.73 10.91 13.04
C GLY A 356 0.54 11.18 11.55
N GLY A 357 1.60 11.58 10.86
CA GLY A 357 1.71 11.42 9.40
C GLY A 357 2.20 10.04 9.05
N LEU A 358 1.76 9.50 7.90
CA LEU A 358 2.09 8.14 7.46
C LEU A 358 2.57 8.19 6.00
N ILE A 359 3.75 7.63 5.71
CA ILE A 359 4.33 7.75 4.37
C ILE A 359 3.47 7.12 3.27
N TYR A 360 2.79 6.01 3.59
CA TYR A 360 1.86 5.37 2.67
C TYR A 360 0.60 6.23 2.47
N GLY A 361 0.15 6.96 3.49
CA GLY A 361 -0.92 7.95 3.33
C GLY A 361 -0.54 9.06 2.34
N ASP A 362 0.67 9.60 2.48
CA ASP A 362 1.22 10.62 1.57
C ASP A 362 1.33 10.09 0.12
N TYR A 363 1.82 8.86 -0.06
CA TYR A 363 1.90 8.21 -1.38
C TYR A 363 0.52 8.04 -2.03
N TYR A 364 -0.44 7.42 -1.33
CA TYR A 364 -1.77 7.19 -1.90
C TYR A 364 -2.53 8.50 -2.14
N TYR A 365 -2.29 9.53 -1.34
CA TYR A 365 -2.87 10.85 -1.57
C TYR A 365 -2.37 11.48 -2.87
N LEU A 366 -1.06 11.42 -3.13
CA LEU A 366 -0.49 11.88 -4.39
C LEU A 366 -0.99 11.06 -5.58
N LYS A 367 -1.08 9.74 -5.43
CA LYS A 367 -1.63 8.85 -6.44
C LYS A 367 -3.10 9.16 -6.75
N ALA A 368 -3.93 9.42 -5.73
CA ALA A 368 -5.32 9.82 -5.91
C ALA A 368 -5.43 11.18 -6.63
N LEU A 369 -4.61 12.17 -6.25
CA LEU A 369 -4.54 13.45 -6.95
C LEU A 369 -4.17 13.27 -8.43
N ARG A 370 -3.14 12.47 -8.73
CA ARG A 370 -2.75 12.16 -10.11
C ARG A 370 -3.91 11.54 -10.88
N LEU A 371 -4.59 10.54 -10.32
CA LEU A 371 -5.70 9.85 -10.98
C LEU A 371 -6.90 10.78 -11.27
N ILE A 372 -7.24 11.67 -10.33
CA ILE A 372 -8.27 12.70 -10.55
C ILE A 372 -7.87 13.65 -11.69
N LEU A 373 -6.63 14.14 -11.67
CA LEU A 373 -6.11 15.01 -12.74
C LEU A 373 -6.11 14.30 -14.10
N GLN A 374 -5.83 13.00 -14.11
CA GLN A 374 -5.81 12.17 -15.32
C GLN A 374 -7.21 12.02 -15.92
N GLN A 375 -8.23 11.84 -15.08
CA GLN A 375 -9.63 11.82 -15.53
C GLN A 375 -10.10 13.19 -16.05
N GLN A 376 -9.76 14.28 -15.37
CA GLN A 376 -10.10 15.63 -15.81
C GLN A 376 -9.41 16.02 -17.13
N GLY A 377 -8.22 15.47 -17.39
CA GLY A 377 -7.49 15.59 -18.64
C GLY A 377 -7.86 14.57 -19.74
N GLY A 378 -8.79 13.65 -19.49
CA GLY A 378 -9.31 12.69 -20.48
C GLY A 378 -8.40 11.50 -20.83
N ALA A 379 -7.35 11.20 -20.04
CA ALA A 379 -6.31 10.25 -20.45
C ALA A 379 -6.18 9.02 -19.53
N PHE A 380 -7.20 8.18 -19.41
CA PHE A 380 -6.99 6.80 -18.93
C PHE A 380 -6.63 5.91 -20.12
N SER A 381 -5.35 5.84 -20.49
CA SER A 381 -4.91 4.84 -21.46
C SER A 381 -4.81 3.49 -20.74
N GLY A 382 -5.90 2.73 -20.73
CA GLY A 382 -5.81 1.30 -20.47
C GLY A 382 -4.93 0.68 -21.55
N SER A 383 -3.73 0.22 -21.19
CA SER A 383 -2.88 -0.53 -22.11
C SER A 383 -3.57 -1.88 -22.37
N SER A 384 -4.41 -1.92 -23.38
CA SER A 384 -4.82 -3.15 -24.05
C SER A 384 -4.48 -2.98 -25.52
N SER A 385 -3.63 -3.86 -26.02
CA SER A 385 -3.33 -4.00 -27.43
C SER A 385 -4.59 -4.44 -28.16
N GLY A 386 -5.24 -3.52 -28.87
CA GLY A 386 -6.42 -3.78 -29.68
C GLY A 386 -6.57 -2.72 -30.77
N THR A 387 -6.51 -3.17 -32.02
CA THR A 387 -6.54 -2.41 -33.27
C THR A 387 -7.71 -1.40 -33.36
N PRO A 388 -7.50 -0.16 -33.87
CA PRO A 388 -8.59 0.76 -34.14
C PRO A 388 -9.26 0.43 -35.47
N THR A 389 -10.57 0.19 -35.46
CA THR A 389 -11.42 0.28 -36.66
C THR A 389 -12.14 1.61 -36.66
N THR A 390 -11.84 2.41 -37.70
CA THR A 390 -12.43 3.69 -38.01
C THR A 390 -13.73 3.52 -38.76
N GLY A 391 -14.69 4.41 -38.51
CA GLY A 391 -15.88 4.54 -39.35
C GLY A 391 -16.67 5.81 -39.05
N THR A 392 -16.32 6.92 -39.70
CA THR A 392 -17.34 7.90 -40.12
C THR A 392 -16.86 8.73 -41.32
N THR A 393 -17.61 8.57 -42.42
CA THR A 393 -18.04 9.57 -43.43
C THR A 393 -17.13 10.75 -43.78
N GLY A 394 -16.74 10.80 -45.05
CA GLY A 394 -16.13 11.97 -45.67
C GLY A 394 -17.12 12.87 -46.42
N THR A 395 -16.66 14.10 -46.70
CA THR A 395 -17.08 14.95 -47.83
C THR A 395 -15.96 15.93 -48.19
N GLY A 396 -15.61 15.97 -49.48
CA GLY A 396 -14.93 17.06 -50.22
C GLY A 396 -13.45 17.33 -49.92
N SER A 397 -12.53 17.64 -50.83
CA SER A 397 -12.34 17.54 -52.29
C SER A 397 -11.08 18.38 -52.60
N LEU A 398 -10.28 17.93 -53.60
CA LEU A 398 -9.36 18.70 -54.47
C LEU A 398 -7.82 18.65 -54.22
N GLN A 399 -7.20 17.88 -55.13
CA GLN A 399 -6.10 18.22 -56.05
C GLN A 399 -4.66 18.46 -55.55
N GLY A 400 -3.74 17.69 -56.15
CA GLY A 400 -2.36 18.13 -56.43
C GLY A 400 -1.30 17.03 -56.30
N ASN A 401 -1.10 16.22 -57.35
CA ASN A 401 0.07 15.34 -57.52
C ASN A 401 1.19 16.13 -58.26
N PRO A 402 2.49 15.78 -58.15
CA PRO A 402 3.02 14.64 -58.92
C PRO A 402 4.16 13.79 -58.27
N THR A 403 4.19 12.53 -58.69
CA THR A 403 5.23 11.45 -58.64
C THR A 403 6.52 11.76 -59.44
N PRO A 404 7.58 10.89 -59.54
CA PRO A 404 7.75 9.47 -59.13
C PRO A 404 9.13 9.08 -58.50
N SER A 405 9.24 7.89 -57.89
CA SER A 405 10.23 6.87 -58.32
C SER A 405 9.98 5.51 -57.67
N ALA A 406 10.18 4.45 -58.46
CA ALA A 406 9.86 3.06 -58.16
C ALA A 406 11.06 2.28 -57.60
N ALA A 407 10.79 1.22 -56.82
CA ALA A 407 11.42 -0.10 -57.03
C ALA A 407 10.91 -1.18 -56.05
N LEU A 408 10.53 -2.32 -56.67
CA LEU A 408 10.68 -3.71 -56.25
C LEU A 408 9.82 -4.24 -55.10
N GLY A 409 8.85 -5.07 -55.50
CA GLY A 409 7.97 -5.82 -54.61
C GLY A 409 8.50 -7.19 -54.21
N THR A 410 7.81 -7.75 -53.21
CA THR A 410 7.76 -9.17 -52.90
C THR A 410 6.32 -9.50 -52.53
N ALA A 411 5.79 -10.59 -53.10
CA ALA A 411 4.42 -11.04 -52.88
C ALA A 411 4.22 -11.62 -51.46
N PRO A 412 3.03 -11.47 -50.84
CA PRO A 412 2.74 -12.11 -49.56
C PRO A 412 2.35 -13.59 -49.72
N PRO A 413 2.65 -14.46 -48.73
CA PRO A 413 2.29 -15.88 -48.77
C PRO A 413 0.77 -16.11 -48.56
N PRO A 414 0.25 -17.30 -48.92
CA PRO A 414 -1.19 -17.56 -48.91
C PRO A 414 -1.78 -17.64 -47.49
N LYS A 415 -3.01 -17.14 -47.33
CA LYS A 415 -3.80 -17.20 -46.10
C LYS A 415 -4.13 -18.66 -45.75
N LEU A 416 -3.79 -19.08 -44.53
CA LEU A 416 -4.29 -20.32 -43.92
C LEU A 416 -5.71 -20.09 -43.40
N SER A 417 -6.63 -20.99 -43.75
CA SER A 417 -8.00 -21.03 -43.26
C SER A 417 -8.04 -21.40 -41.76
N PRO A 418 -8.96 -20.84 -40.96
CA PRO A 418 -9.07 -21.20 -39.54
C PRO A 418 -9.61 -22.62 -39.33
N SER A 419 -9.00 -23.35 -38.41
CA SER A 419 -9.44 -24.67 -37.94
C SER A 419 -10.81 -24.58 -37.22
N PRO A 420 -11.65 -25.64 -37.29
CA PRO A 420 -12.95 -25.64 -36.62
C PRO A 420 -12.81 -25.73 -35.08
N PRO A 421 -13.79 -25.24 -34.31
CA PRO A 421 -13.73 -25.21 -32.86
C PRO A 421 -13.84 -26.62 -32.24
N PRO A 422 -13.28 -26.83 -31.03
CA PRO A 422 -13.32 -28.13 -30.36
C PRO A 422 -14.74 -28.47 -29.84
N PRO A 423 -15.05 -29.77 -29.67
CA PRO A 423 -16.36 -30.21 -29.20
C PRO A 423 -16.60 -29.86 -27.72
N PRO A 424 -17.87 -29.71 -27.30
CA PRO A 424 -18.22 -29.35 -25.93
C PRO A 424 -17.93 -30.49 -24.94
N PRO A 425 -17.65 -30.16 -23.66
CA PRO A 425 -17.32 -31.15 -22.63
C PRO A 425 -18.53 -32.01 -22.22
N PRO A 426 -18.30 -33.25 -21.73
CA PRO A 426 -19.37 -34.15 -21.33
C PRO A 426 -20.11 -33.67 -20.07
N LYS A 427 -21.42 -33.92 -20.03
CA LYS A 427 -22.31 -33.57 -18.91
C LYS A 427 -21.94 -34.36 -17.64
N LEU A 428 -21.77 -33.66 -16.53
CA LEU A 428 -21.56 -34.23 -15.20
C LEU A 428 -22.87 -34.84 -14.65
N SER A 429 -22.77 -36.05 -14.10
CA SER A 429 -23.84 -36.73 -13.36
C SER A 429 -24.10 -36.07 -12.00
N PRO A 430 -25.35 -36.06 -11.50
CA PRO A 430 -25.69 -35.39 -10.24
C PRO A 430 -25.10 -36.09 -9.01
N SER A 431 -24.61 -35.29 -8.05
CA SER A 431 -24.08 -35.75 -6.77
C SER A 431 -25.20 -36.26 -5.83
N PRO A 432 -24.91 -37.27 -4.97
CA PRO A 432 -25.88 -37.78 -4.00
C PRO A 432 -26.13 -36.80 -2.84
N PRO A 433 -27.32 -36.86 -2.19
CA PRO A 433 -27.68 -35.93 -1.13
C PRO A 433 -26.92 -36.21 0.18
N PRO A 434 -26.72 -35.18 1.04
CA PRO A 434 -26.01 -35.33 2.30
C PRO A 434 -26.85 -36.05 3.38
N PRO A 435 -26.22 -36.77 4.32
CA PRO A 435 -26.91 -37.48 5.39
C PRO A 435 -27.43 -36.54 6.49
N THR A 436 -28.60 -36.90 7.02
CA THR A 436 -29.39 -36.22 8.05
C THR A 436 -28.68 -36.21 9.41
N ALA A 437 -28.71 -35.05 10.09
CA ALA A 437 -28.15 -34.86 11.43
C ALA A 437 -29.05 -35.47 12.52
N THR A 438 -28.48 -36.31 13.38
CA THR A 438 -29.10 -36.79 14.62
C THR A 438 -28.53 -36.02 15.80
N GLN A 439 -29.43 -35.62 16.70
CA GLN A 439 -29.19 -34.89 17.93
C GLN A 439 -28.26 -35.62 18.91
N THR A 440 -27.40 -34.87 19.59
CA THR A 440 -26.92 -35.22 20.94
C THR A 440 -26.76 -33.98 21.81
N GLN A 441 -27.08 -34.20 23.08
CA GLN A 441 -27.44 -33.21 24.07
C GLN A 441 -26.27 -32.48 24.72
N SER A 442 -26.65 -31.34 25.29
CA SER A 442 -25.96 -30.47 26.24
C SER A 442 -25.22 -31.17 27.38
N LEU A 443 -23.98 -30.71 27.66
CA LEU A 443 -23.38 -30.76 28.99
C LEU A 443 -22.83 -29.37 29.33
N VAL A 444 -23.36 -28.84 30.43
CA VAL A 444 -22.97 -27.61 31.11
C VAL A 444 -21.80 -27.95 32.03
N SER A 445 -20.69 -27.20 31.97
CA SER A 445 -19.75 -27.10 33.08
C SER A 445 -19.07 -25.74 33.11
N SER A 446 -19.06 -25.19 34.32
CA SER A 446 -18.66 -23.86 34.78
C SER A 446 -17.21 -23.44 34.53
N THR A 447 -17.04 -22.14 34.29
CA THR A 447 -15.81 -21.33 34.30
C THR A 447 -15.03 -21.40 35.63
N PRO A 448 -13.74 -21.00 35.63
CA PRO A 448 -13.43 -19.67 36.14
C PRO A 448 -12.40 -18.85 35.32
N ASN A 449 -12.54 -17.54 35.46
CA ASN A 449 -11.69 -16.41 35.05
C ASN A 449 -10.17 -16.65 35.10
N THR A 450 -9.46 -16.16 34.07
CA THR A 450 -8.14 -15.53 34.22
C THR A 450 -8.00 -14.33 33.29
N GLN A 451 -7.65 -13.20 33.90
CA GLN A 451 -7.31 -11.92 33.27
C GLN A 451 -5.88 -11.93 32.70
N ASN A 452 -5.69 -11.07 31.69
CA ASN A 452 -4.47 -10.33 31.30
C ASN A 452 -3.18 -11.12 31.04
N GLN A 453 -2.65 -10.98 29.81
CA GLN A 453 -1.33 -10.37 29.56
C GLN A 453 -1.15 -10.05 28.07
N SER A 454 -1.13 -8.75 27.75
CA SER A 454 -0.58 -8.22 26.50
C SER A 454 0.93 -8.12 26.63
N LEU A 455 1.68 -8.79 25.76
CA LEU A 455 3.14 -8.66 25.70
C LEU A 455 3.51 -7.53 24.72
N ALA A 456 4.02 -6.45 25.30
CA ALA A 456 4.72 -5.39 24.61
C ALA A 456 6.14 -5.86 24.25
N PHE A 457 6.54 -5.65 22.99
CA PHE A 457 7.94 -5.74 22.58
C PHE A 457 8.66 -4.49 23.08
N SER A 458 9.66 -4.67 23.96
CA SER A 458 10.61 -3.62 24.30
C SER A 458 12.05 -4.08 24.06
N THR A 459 12.77 -3.15 23.45
CA THR A 459 14.19 -3.06 23.14
C THR A 459 15.15 -3.57 24.22
N HIS A 460 16.16 -4.32 23.79
CA HIS A 460 17.37 -4.62 24.56
C HIS A 460 18.29 -3.39 24.61
N ILE A 461 18.51 -2.83 25.81
CA ILE A 461 19.79 -2.18 26.17
C ILE A 461 20.18 -2.66 27.56
N GLN A 462 21.38 -3.22 27.64
CA GLN A 462 22.01 -3.72 28.87
C GLN A 462 22.34 -2.57 29.82
N SER A 463 21.97 -2.73 31.09
CA SER A 463 22.42 -1.91 32.21
C SER A 463 23.79 -2.38 32.70
N LEU A 464 24.74 -1.46 32.85
CA LEU A 464 25.83 -1.59 33.81
C LEU A 464 25.54 -0.67 35.00
N THR A 465 25.43 -1.32 36.15
CA THR A 465 25.20 -0.79 37.48
C THR A 465 26.46 -0.16 38.08
N SER A 466 26.34 0.96 38.79
CA SER A 466 26.87 1.04 40.15
C SER A 466 26.22 2.20 40.92
N SER A 467 25.79 1.83 42.12
CA SER A 467 25.04 2.59 43.11
C SER A 467 25.94 3.51 43.94
N THR A 468 25.37 4.65 44.27
CA THR A 468 25.78 5.59 45.33
C THR A 468 25.85 4.93 46.70
N HIS A 469 26.93 5.19 47.44
CA HIS A 469 26.96 5.10 48.90
C HIS A 469 27.50 6.42 49.47
N THR A 470 26.67 7.04 50.30
CA THR A 470 26.97 8.17 51.19
C THR A 470 27.69 7.68 52.45
N GLN A 471 28.77 8.35 52.86
CA GLN A 471 29.13 8.55 54.27
C GLN A 471 30.05 9.77 54.41
N SER A 472 29.71 10.65 55.35
CA SER A 472 30.46 11.84 55.74
C SER A 472 31.61 11.51 56.67
N LEU A 473 32.65 12.36 56.74
CA LEU A 473 33.26 12.86 57.98
C LEU A 473 34.30 13.97 57.68
N THR A 474 34.00 15.16 58.21
CA THR A 474 34.87 16.16 58.87
C THR A 474 36.39 16.20 58.58
N SER A 475 36.89 17.36 58.13
CA SER A 475 37.58 18.37 58.97
C SER A 475 38.64 19.19 58.20
N THR A 476 38.52 20.51 58.35
CA THR A 476 39.60 21.52 58.51
C THR A 476 40.83 21.51 57.59
N HIS A 477 41.05 22.58 56.82
CA HIS A 477 41.85 23.78 57.18
C HIS A 477 42.30 24.57 55.94
N THR A 478 42.42 25.89 56.15
CA THR A 478 43.32 26.89 55.52
C THR A 478 43.05 27.41 54.09
N GLU A 479 42.59 28.67 54.08
CA GLU A 479 42.76 29.73 53.06
C GLU A 479 44.25 30.05 52.73
N PRO A 480 44.58 31.12 51.95
CA PRO A 480 44.18 31.48 50.57
C PRO A 480 45.45 31.88 49.75
N LEU A 481 45.25 32.37 48.52
CA LEU A 481 46.08 33.33 47.74
C LEU A 481 45.93 32.96 46.25
N SER A 482 45.83 33.85 45.26
CA SER A 482 45.50 35.26 45.11
C SER A 482 45.64 35.54 43.60
N THR A 483 44.83 36.47 43.05
CA THR A 483 45.16 37.34 41.89
C THR A 483 45.33 36.65 40.50
N VAL A 484 44.80 37.09 39.35
CA VAL A 484 44.72 38.42 38.69
C VAL A 484 43.74 38.34 37.47
N CYS A 485 42.99 39.44 37.23
CA CYS A 485 42.34 40.00 36.01
C CYS A 485 41.50 39.12 35.05
N SER A 486 40.21 39.42 34.78
CA SER A 486 39.61 40.54 34.01
C SER A 486 40.18 40.67 32.58
N SER A 487 39.42 40.46 31.50
CA SER A 487 38.41 41.37 30.91
C SER A 487 37.88 40.67 29.63
N ALA A 488 36.57 40.53 29.45
CA ALA A 488 35.65 41.42 28.73
C ALA A 488 35.78 41.43 27.19
N ASN A 489 34.67 41.01 26.57
CA ASN A 489 33.95 41.65 25.46
C ASN A 489 34.22 41.31 23.98
N LEU A 490 33.09 40.87 23.38
CA LEU A 490 32.41 41.38 22.18
C LEU A 490 32.83 40.93 20.77
N ALA A 491 31.86 40.25 20.15
CA ALA A 491 31.17 40.63 18.91
C ALA A 491 31.48 39.89 17.58
N SER A 492 30.36 39.47 16.98
CA SER A 492 30.01 39.40 15.54
C SER A 492 30.79 38.47 14.62
N LEU A 493 30.12 37.42 14.14
CA LEU A 493 29.38 37.41 12.85
C LEU A 493 28.36 36.27 12.82
#